data_AF-A0A1F9UR20-F1
#
_entry.id   AF-A0A1F9UR20-F1
#
_cell.length_a   1.000
_cell.length_b   1.000
_cell.length_c   1.000
_cell.angle_alpha   90.00
_cell.angle_beta   90.00
_cell.angle_gamma   90.00
#
_symmetry.space_group_name_H-M   'P 1'
#
loop_
_entity.id
_entity.type
_entity.pdbx_description
1 polymer ?
#
loop_
_entity_poly.entity_id
_entity_poly.type
_entity_poly.pdbx_seq_one_letter_code
_entity_poly.pdbx_strand_id
1 'polypeptide(L)'
;MTVHELFAREHAQLRQGITEILRTLTENPQGLEGVFLKFQHDARAHFRKEDEVYYPYVDSGKKIGDRELMHTLRNDHAAVIFALESLAIRLRKKSPPAEWKVKFETMTSVLLPHFDHEEQKLYPEVERVLLPADHQKLLEQIQALP
;
A
#
# COMPACT_ATOMS: atom_id res chain seq x y z
N MET A 1 -15.94 1.71 12.54
CA MET A 1 -14.79 1.14 11.82
C MET A 1 -15.32 0.31 10.67
N THR A 2 -15.37 0.91 9.49
CA THR A 2 -15.62 0.24 8.20
C THR A 2 -14.31 -0.30 7.63
N VAL A 3 -14.39 -1.07 6.55
CA VAL A 3 -13.21 -1.52 5.79
C VAL A 3 -12.40 -0.35 5.22
N HIS A 4 -13.06 0.69 4.71
CA HIS A 4 -12.34 1.86 4.17
C HIS A 4 -11.75 2.74 5.28
N GLU A 5 -12.39 2.83 6.46
CA GLU A 5 -11.78 3.48 7.62
C GLU A 5 -10.52 2.75 8.10
N LEU A 6 -10.51 1.41 7.98
CA LEU A 6 -9.32 0.60 8.27
C LEU A 6 -8.20 0.90 7.26
N PHE A 7 -8.47 0.82 5.96
CA PHE A 7 -7.44 1.06 4.93
C PHE A 7 -6.95 2.50 4.91
N ALA A 8 -7.83 3.50 5.05
CA ALA A 8 -7.41 4.91 5.15
C ALA A 8 -6.47 5.14 6.34
N ARG A 9 -6.66 4.43 7.46
CA ARG A 9 -5.73 4.47 8.60
C ARG A 9 -4.39 3.81 8.26
N GLU A 10 -4.40 2.70 7.54
CA GLU A 10 -3.16 2.03 7.07
C GLU A 10 -2.41 2.93 6.06
N HIS A 11 -3.10 3.57 5.12
CA HIS A 11 -2.52 4.57 4.23
C HIS A 11 -1.88 5.73 5.00
N ALA A 12 -2.57 6.27 6.00
CA ALA A 12 -2.02 7.33 6.85
C ALA A 12 -0.73 6.87 7.56
N GLN A 13 -0.69 5.63 8.06
CA GLN A 13 0.51 5.05 8.67
C GLN A 13 1.65 4.86 7.65
N LEU A 14 1.34 4.43 6.43
CA LEU A 14 2.34 4.28 5.37
C LEU A 14 2.88 5.63 4.90
N ARG A 15 2.02 6.66 4.78
CA ARG A 15 2.45 8.04 4.49
C ARG A 15 3.38 8.58 5.57
N GLN A 16 3.07 8.33 6.84
CA GLN A 16 3.96 8.67 7.96
C GLN A 16 5.28 7.90 7.89
N GLY A 17 5.24 6.61 7.54
CA GLY A 17 6.43 5.78 7.33
C GLY A 17 7.35 6.34 6.23
N ILE A 18 6.79 6.86 5.14
CA ILE A 18 7.54 7.53 4.08
C ILE A 18 8.26 8.76 4.64
N THR A 19 7.56 9.62 5.37
CA THR A 19 8.17 10.80 6.01
C THR A 19 9.28 10.41 6.98
N GLU A 20 9.06 9.39 7.79
CA GLU A 20 10.02 8.89 8.77
C GLU A 20 11.28 8.32 8.11
N ILE A 21 11.15 7.61 6.99
CA ILE A 21 12.27 7.12 6.19
C ILE A 21 13.11 8.28 5.67
N LEU A 22 12.48 9.29 5.06
CA LEU A 22 13.18 10.44 4.49
C LEU A 22 13.89 11.27 5.56
N ARG A 23 13.26 11.42 6.73
CA ARG A 23 13.86 12.05 7.91
C ARG A 23 15.06 11.26 8.42
N THR A 24 14.89 9.95 8.63
CA THR A 24 15.96 9.04 9.12
C THR A 24 17.14 9.03 8.17
N LEU A 25 16.90 9.02 6.86
CA LEU A 25 17.96 9.09 5.86
C LEU A 25 18.83 10.35 5.98
N THR A 26 18.27 11.45 6.48
CA THR A 26 18.97 12.73 6.65
C THR A 26 19.62 12.84 8.03
N GLU A 27 18.90 12.47 9.09
CA GLU A 27 19.27 12.73 10.48
C GLU A 27 20.00 11.56 11.15
N ASN A 28 19.65 10.32 10.78
CA ASN A 28 20.21 9.10 11.37
C ASN A 28 20.31 7.96 10.33
N PRO A 29 21.24 8.03 9.37
CA PRO A 29 21.34 7.04 8.29
C PRO A 29 21.58 5.60 8.80
N GLN A 30 22.15 5.45 10.00
CA GLN A 30 22.41 4.15 10.63
C GLN A 30 21.10 3.46 11.09
N GLY A 31 20.05 4.24 11.39
CA GLY A 31 18.74 3.74 11.76
C GLY A 31 17.83 3.39 10.57
N LEU A 32 18.25 3.70 9.34
CA LEU A 32 17.42 3.58 8.15
C LEU A 32 16.90 2.16 7.92
N GLU A 33 17.74 1.15 8.15
CA GLU A 33 17.38 -0.25 7.90
C GLU A 33 16.19 -0.69 8.75
N GLY A 34 16.18 -0.36 10.05
CA GLY A 34 15.07 -0.72 10.94
C GLY A 34 13.76 -0.07 10.53
N VAL A 35 13.79 1.24 10.25
CA VAL A 35 12.59 1.99 9.82
C VAL A 35 12.08 1.47 8.47
N PHE A 36 12.98 1.24 7.52
CA PHE A 36 12.61 0.75 6.20
C PHE A 36 12.03 -0.67 6.24
N LEU A 37 12.62 -1.59 7.01
CA LEU A 37 12.10 -2.97 7.12
C LEU A 37 10.70 -3.00 7.75
N LYS A 38 10.43 -2.13 8.73
CA LYS A 38 9.09 -1.97 9.29
C LYS A 38 8.11 -1.46 8.21
N PHE A 39 8.46 -0.39 7.50
CA PHE A 39 7.63 0.13 6.41
C PHE A 39 7.37 -0.91 5.31
N GLN A 40 8.40 -1.66 4.91
CA GLN A 40 8.27 -2.74 3.93
C GLN A 40 7.30 -3.83 4.41
N HIS A 41 7.37 -4.21 5.69
CA HIS A 41 6.45 -5.18 6.28
C HIS A 41 5.01 -4.65 6.28
N ASP A 42 4.79 -3.41 6.73
CA ASP A 42 3.47 -2.80 6.82
C ASP A 42 2.83 -2.66 5.43
N ALA A 43 3.58 -2.20 4.43
CA ALA A 43 3.09 -2.06 3.04
C ALA A 43 2.69 -3.40 2.44
N ARG A 44 3.46 -4.47 2.73
CA ARG A 44 3.14 -5.83 2.30
C ARG A 44 1.89 -6.38 2.94
N ALA A 45 1.75 -6.21 4.24
CA ALA A 45 0.59 -6.67 4.97
C ALA A 45 -0.68 -5.98 4.46
N HIS A 46 -0.59 -4.68 4.14
CA HIS A 46 -1.66 -3.91 3.54
C HIS A 46 -2.04 -4.45 2.14
N PHE A 47 -1.11 -4.50 1.18
CA PHE A 47 -1.39 -5.02 -0.17
C PHE A 47 -1.91 -6.46 -0.15
N ARG A 48 -1.45 -7.28 0.79
CA ARG A 48 -1.94 -8.65 0.93
C ARG A 48 -3.43 -8.70 1.24
N LYS A 49 -3.94 -7.83 2.14
CA LYS A 49 -5.38 -7.75 2.43
C LYS A 49 -6.15 -7.35 1.19
N GLU A 50 -5.57 -6.47 0.38
CA GLU A 50 -6.22 -6.00 -0.83
C GLU A 50 -6.25 -7.06 -1.92
N ASP A 51 -5.10 -7.65 -2.23
CA ASP A 51 -4.94 -8.62 -3.31
C ASP A 51 -5.61 -9.98 -2.99
N GLU A 52 -5.59 -10.43 -1.73
CA GLU A 52 -6.15 -11.73 -1.35
C GLU A 52 -7.66 -11.68 -1.04
N VAL A 53 -8.17 -10.53 -0.57
CA VAL A 53 -9.56 -10.43 -0.09
C VAL A 53 -10.32 -9.30 -0.77
N TYR A 54 -9.85 -8.04 -0.64
CA TYR A 54 -10.63 -6.88 -1.04
C TYR A 54 -10.89 -6.83 -2.56
N TYR A 55 -9.83 -6.79 -3.37
CA TYR A 55 -9.91 -6.71 -4.83
C TYR A 55 -10.64 -7.91 -5.43
N PRO A 56 -10.38 -9.18 -5.03
CA PRO A 56 -11.18 -10.30 -5.50
C PRO A 56 -12.68 -10.13 -5.19
N TYR A 57 -13.03 -9.64 -4.00
CA TYR A 57 -14.43 -9.44 -3.62
C TYR A 57 -15.13 -8.40 -4.48
N VAL A 58 -14.53 -7.21 -4.63
CA VAL A 58 -15.15 -6.10 -5.36
C VAL A 58 -15.07 -6.26 -6.87
N ASP A 59 -14.09 -6.98 -7.39
CA ASP A 59 -13.97 -7.27 -8.83
C ASP A 59 -14.79 -8.51 -9.25
N SER A 60 -15.15 -9.38 -8.29
CA SER A 60 -16.01 -10.54 -8.54
C SER A 60 -17.34 -10.11 -9.15
N GLY A 61 -17.81 -10.85 -10.16
CA GLY A 61 -19.08 -10.55 -10.84
C GLY A 61 -19.13 -9.20 -11.56
N LYS A 62 -17.98 -8.52 -11.73
CA LYS A 62 -17.87 -7.19 -12.34
C LYS A 62 -18.67 -6.10 -11.62
N LYS A 63 -18.72 -6.14 -10.27
CA LYS A 63 -19.40 -5.11 -9.47
C LYS A 63 -18.80 -3.72 -9.69
N ILE A 64 -17.47 -3.63 -9.85
CA ILE A 64 -16.79 -2.41 -10.27
C ILE A 64 -16.71 -2.36 -11.80
N GLY A 65 -17.26 -1.29 -12.38
CA GLY A 65 -17.28 -1.07 -13.83
C GLY A 65 -15.94 -0.65 -14.40
N ASP A 66 -15.11 0.04 -13.60
CA ASP A 66 -13.80 0.55 -14.02
C ASP A 66 -12.72 -0.54 -13.95
N ARG A 67 -12.62 -1.30 -15.04
CA ARG A 67 -11.63 -2.36 -15.22
C ARG A 67 -10.20 -1.82 -15.26
N GLU A 68 -10.01 -0.64 -15.85
CA GLU A 68 -8.70 -0.03 -16.03
C GLU A 68 -8.13 0.40 -14.68
N LEU A 69 -8.96 0.99 -13.80
CA LEU A 69 -8.58 1.28 -12.42
C LEU A 69 -8.13 0.01 -11.69
N MET A 70 -8.92 -1.06 -11.73
CA MET A 70 -8.57 -2.32 -11.04
C MET A 70 -7.29 -2.97 -11.58
N HIS A 71 -6.98 -2.80 -12.87
CA HIS A 71 -5.71 -3.27 -13.44
C HIS A 71 -4.54 -2.39 -13.02
N THR A 72 -4.74 -1.07 -12.99
CA THR A 72 -3.73 -0.11 -12.55
C THR A 72 -3.32 -0.36 -11.11
N LEU A 73 -4.28 -0.47 -10.19
CA LEU A 73 -4.02 -0.70 -8.77
C LEU A 73 -3.20 -1.97 -8.51
N ARG A 74 -3.54 -3.09 -9.16
CA ARG A 74 -2.78 -4.35 -9.06
C ARG A 74 -1.37 -4.24 -9.65
N ASN A 75 -1.22 -3.51 -10.75
CA ASN A 75 0.10 -3.27 -11.35
C ASN A 75 0.97 -2.40 -10.45
N ASP A 76 0.38 -1.41 -9.79
CA ASP A 76 1.07 -0.55 -8.81
C ASP A 76 1.59 -1.38 -7.63
N HIS A 77 0.80 -2.32 -7.09
CA HIS A 77 1.26 -3.26 -6.05
C HIS A 77 2.50 -4.02 -6.50
N ALA A 78 2.46 -4.62 -7.69
CA ALA A 78 3.60 -5.38 -8.22
C ALA A 78 4.86 -4.50 -8.37
N ALA A 79 4.69 -3.28 -8.88
CA ALA A 79 5.79 -2.32 -9.04
C ALA A 79 6.39 -1.89 -7.70
N VAL A 80 5.54 -1.58 -6.71
CA VAL A 80 5.97 -1.17 -5.37
C VAL A 80 6.66 -2.32 -4.64
N ILE A 81 6.11 -3.54 -4.68
CA ILE A 81 6.73 -4.73 -4.08
C ILE A 81 8.11 -5.00 -4.67
N PHE A 82 8.25 -4.93 -6.00
CA PHE A 82 9.54 -5.09 -6.66
C PHE A 82 10.54 -4.02 -6.21
N ALA A 83 10.11 -2.75 -6.13
CA ALA A 83 10.95 -1.66 -5.68
C ALA A 83 11.38 -1.82 -4.22
N LEU A 84 10.48 -2.23 -3.33
CA LEU A 84 10.78 -2.50 -1.92
C LEU A 84 11.86 -3.59 -1.76
N GLU A 85 11.76 -4.69 -2.51
CA GLU A 85 12.78 -5.73 -2.49
C GLU A 85 14.14 -5.24 -3.01
N SER A 86 14.14 -4.47 -4.10
CA SER A 86 15.34 -3.86 -4.64
C SER A 86 16.01 -2.92 -3.62
N LEU A 87 15.23 -2.11 -2.91
CA LEU A 87 15.71 -1.21 -1.86
C LEU A 87 16.27 -1.96 -0.66
N ALA A 88 15.63 -3.06 -0.24
CA ALA A 88 16.11 -3.93 0.84
C ALA A 88 17.49 -4.53 0.50
N ILE A 89 17.66 -5.01 -0.74
CA ILE A 89 18.95 -5.54 -1.23
C ILE A 89 20.02 -4.44 -1.20
N ARG A 90 19.67 -3.21 -1.59
CA ARG A 90 20.60 -2.08 -1.63
C ARG A 90 21.06 -1.63 -0.25
N LEU A 91 20.19 -1.68 0.76
CA LEU A 91 20.57 -1.43 2.15
C LEU A 91 21.62 -2.46 2.61
N ARG A 92 21.39 -3.75 2.38
CA ARG A 92 22.33 -4.81 2.73
C ARG A 92 23.69 -4.66 2.03
N LYS A 93 23.68 -4.17 0.78
CA LYS A 93 24.90 -3.90 0.00
C LYS A 93 25.56 -2.55 0.31
N LYS A 94 24.99 -1.76 1.24
CA LYS A 94 25.48 -0.42 1.60
C LYS A 94 25.63 0.51 0.39
N SER A 95 24.64 0.49 -0.52
CA SER A 95 24.59 1.45 -1.64
C SER A 95 24.67 2.90 -1.14
N PRO A 96 25.21 3.83 -1.94
CA PRO A 96 25.26 5.24 -1.58
C PRO A 96 23.87 5.77 -1.16
N PRO A 97 23.74 6.48 -0.02
CA PRO A 97 22.44 6.97 0.46
C PRO A 97 21.67 7.80 -0.56
N ALA A 98 22.37 8.58 -1.40
CA ALA A 98 21.75 9.37 -2.46
C ALA A 98 21.10 8.51 -3.56
N GLU A 99 21.75 7.42 -3.98
CA GLU A 99 21.17 6.49 -4.97
C GLU A 99 19.95 5.77 -4.38
N TRP A 100 20.06 5.36 -3.11
CA TRP A 100 18.95 4.73 -2.40
C TRP A 100 17.75 5.68 -2.29
N LYS A 101 17.99 6.95 -1.94
CA LYS A 101 16.98 8.00 -1.85
C LYS A 101 16.17 8.13 -3.13
N VAL A 102 16.86 8.28 -4.26
CA VAL A 102 16.21 8.47 -5.57
C VAL A 102 15.31 7.29 -5.91
N LYS A 103 15.75 6.06 -5.61
CA LYS A 103 14.94 4.85 -5.83
C LYS A 103 13.73 4.79 -4.91
N PHE A 104 13.89 5.18 -3.65
CA PHE A 104 12.78 5.29 -2.70
C PHE A 104 11.76 6.34 -3.16
N GLU A 105 12.21 7.55 -3.51
CA GLU A 105 11.36 8.63 -4.03
C GLU A 105 10.61 8.20 -5.30
N THR A 106 11.29 7.49 -6.22
CA THR A 106 10.65 6.92 -7.42
C THR A 106 9.53 5.96 -7.05
N MET A 107 9.75 5.04 -6.11
CA MET A 107 8.71 4.13 -5.62
C MET A 107 7.54 4.91 -5.01
N THR A 108 7.82 5.93 -4.19
CA THR A 108 6.75 6.72 -3.56
C THR A 108 5.92 7.53 -4.55
N SER A 109 6.48 7.86 -5.73
CA SER A 109 5.72 8.50 -6.81
C SER A 109 4.68 7.59 -7.46
N VAL A 110 4.76 6.27 -7.24
CA VAL A 110 3.72 5.30 -7.60
C VAL A 110 2.78 5.08 -6.42
N LEU A 111 3.34 4.88 -5.22
CA LEU A 111 2.57 4.52 -4.03
C LEU A 111 1.61 5.61 -3.54
N LEU A 112 2.02 6.89 -3.57
CA LEU A 112 1.18 7.97 -3.07
C LEU A 112 -0.05 8.22 -3.95
N PRO A 113 0.05 8.29 -5.30
CA PRO A 113 -1.12 8.35 -6.16
C PRO A 113 -1.99 7.09 -6.10
N HIS A 114 -1.41 5.92 -5.85
CA HIS A 114 -2.16 4.68 -5.66
C HIS A 114 -3.16 4.82 -4.50
N PHE A 115 -2.70 5.27 -3.32
CA PHE A 115 -3.61 5.53 -2.19
C PHE A 115 -4.71 6.54 -2.54
N ASP A 116 -4.37 7.60 -3.28
CA ASP A 116 -5.36 8.61 -3.69
C ASP A 116 -6.41 8.02 -4.66
N HIS A 117 -5.99 7.15 -5.58
CA HIS A 117 -6.90 6.45 -6.48
C HIS A 117 -7.87 5.54 -5.73
N GLU A 118 -7.39 4.84 -4.72
CA GLU A 118 -8.27 4.02 -3.90
C GLU A 118 -9.25 4.85 -3.09
N GLU A 119 -8.75 5.81 -2.33
CA GLU A 119 -9.55 6.65 -1.42
C GLU A 119 -10.58 7.51 -2.17
N GLN A 120 -10.22 8.04 -3.35
CA GLN A 120 -11.05 9.00 -4.07
C GLN A 120 -11.89 8.37 -5.18
N LYS A 121 -11.52 7.18 -5.68
CA LYS A 121 -12.23 6.53 -6.80
C LYS A 121 -12.80 5.18 -6.40
N LEU A 122 -11.96 4.26 -5.91
CA LEU A 122 -12.40 2.89 -5.64
C LEU A 122 -13.36 2.82 -4.44
N TYR A 123 -13.00 3.40 -3.30
CA TYR A 123 -13.79 3.28 -2.07
C TYR A 123 -15.19 3.88 -2.24
N PRO A 124 -15.38 5.09 -2.81
CA PRO A 124 -16.72 5.62 -3.05
C PRO A 124 -17.56 4.75 -3.99
N GLU A 125 -16.94 4.18 -5.01
CA GLU A 125 -17.64 3.27 -5.93
C GLU A 125 -18.06 1.98 -5.22
N VAL A 126 -17.20 1.42 -4.37
CA VAL A 126 -17.49 0.24 -3.56
C VAL A 126 -18.66 0.50 -2.59
N GLU A 127 -18.65 1.63 -1.88
CA GLU A 127 -19.77 2.06 -1.01
C GLU A 127 -21.09 2.21 -1.78
N ARG A 128 -21.03 2.58 -3.07
CA ARG A 128 -22.21 2.73 -3.91
C ARG A 128 -22.81 1.39 -4.36
N VAL A 129 -21.97 0.37 -4.57
CA VAL A 129 -22.40 -0.90 -5.19
C VAL A 129 -22.62 -2.04 -4.21
N LEU A 130 -22.01 -2.00 -3.02
CA LEU A 130 -22.12 -3.05 -2.03
C LEU A 130 -23.25 -2.79 -1.03
N LEU A 131 -23.85 -3.87 -0.52
CA LEU A 131 -24.82 -3.79 0.56
C LEU A 131 -24.10 -3.68 1.91
N PRO A 132 -24.70 -3.07 2.95
CA PRO A 132 -24.05 -2.96 4.26
C PRO A 132 -23.55 -4.29 4.85
N ALA A 133 -24.26 -5.39 4.61
CA ALA A 133 -23.84 -6.73 5.05
C ALA A 133 -22.57 -7.22 4.34
N ASP A 134 -22.35 -6.83 3.08
CA ASP A 134 -21.14 -7.15 2.33
C ASP A 134 -19.92 -6.43 2.93
N HIS A 135 -20.07 -5.16 3.34
CA HIS A 135 -19.00 -4.41 4.00
C HIS A 135 -18.56 -5.06 5.32
N GLN A 136 -19.52 -5.51 6.12
CA GLN A 136 -19.22 -6.19 7.39
C GLN A 136 -18.47 -7.51 7.16
N LYS A 137 -18.94 -8.32 6.21
CA LYS A 137 -18.28 -9.58 5.85
C LYS A 137 -16.85 -9.36 5.35
N LEU A 138 -16.65 -8.33 4.54
CA LEU A 138 -15.34 -7.97 4.00
C LEU A 138 -14.37 -7.57 5.12
N LEU A 139 -14.84 -6.74 6.06
CA LEU A 139 -14.06 -6.34 7.22
C LEU A 139 -13.63 -7.53 8.07
N GLU A 140 -14.53 -8.47 8.34
CA GLU A 140 -14.23 -9.70 9.09
C GLU A 140 -13.17 -10.56 8.40
N GLN A 141 -13.26 -10.72 7.08
CA GLN A 141 -12.28 -11.48 6.30
C GLN A 141 -10.90 -10.81 6.29
N ILE A 142 -10.85 -9.49 6.16
CA ILE A 142 -9.60 -8.71 6.21
C ILE A 142 -8.96 -8.80 7.59
N GLN A 143 -9.75 -8.73 8.66
CA GLN A 143 -9.24 -8.82 10.04
C GLN A 143 -8.78 -10.23 10.42
N ALA A 144 -9.27 -11.26 9.73
CA ALA A 144 -8.85 -12.65 9.93
C ALA A 144 -7.52 -12.98 9.22
N LEU A 145 -7.03 -12.11 8.32
CA LEU A 145 -5.73 -12.28 7.71
C LEU A 145 -4.61 -11.97 8.72
N PRO A 146 -3.63 -12.88 8.90
CA PRO A 146 -2.51 -12.70 9.80
C PRO A 146 -1.47 -11.71 9.27
#